data_AF-A0A497GG95-F1
#
_entry.id   AF-A0A497GG95-F1
#
_cell.length_a   1.000
_cell.length_b   1.000
_cell.length_c   1.000
_cell.angle_alpha   90.00
_cell.angle_beta   90.00
_cell.angle_gamma   90.00
#
_symmetry.space_group_name_H-M   'P 1'
#
loop_
_entity.id
_entity.type
_entity.pdbx_description
1 polymer ?
#
loop_
_entity_poly.entity_id
_entity_poly.type
_entity_poly.pdbx_seq_one_letter_code
_entity_poly.pdbx_strand_id
1 'polypeptide(L)' 'MIRGRRYDTIDNILKIIEDHNELIGVCLDIGHLARSGDSIVDTVMKFGECIYGLHLKDINNLKKM' A
#
# COMPACT_ATOMS: atom_id res chain seq x y z
N MET A 1 11.62 -2.79 -12.34
CA MET A 1 10.34 -2.31 -11.79
C MET A 1 10.55 -0.89 -11.30
N ILE A 2 9.90 0.10 -11.92
CA ILE A 2 10.30 1.51 -11.75
C ILE A 2 9.75 2.04 -10.41
N ARG A 3 10.57 1.90 -9.36
CA ARG A 3 10.52 2.73 -8.15
C ARG A 3 11.09 4.11 -8.51
N GLY A 4 10.48 5.18 -8.02
CA GLY A 4 10.76 6.55 -8.45
C GLY A 4 9.69 7.59 -8.08
N ARG A 5 8.68 7.23 -7.30
CA ARG A 5 7.73 8.19 -6.69
C ARG A 5 8.10 8.43 -5.23
N ARG A 6 7.76 9.60 -4.70
CA ARG A 6 8.13 10.03 -3.34
C ARG A 6 7.74 9.04 -2.23
N TYR A 7 6.64 8.31 -2.43
CA TYR A 7 6.05 7.36 -1.48
C TYR A 7 5.78 6.02 -2.17
N ASP A 8 6.84 5.37 -2.65
CA ASP A 8 6.74 4.17 -3.50
C ASP A 8 7.06 2.84 -2.79
N THR A 9 7.42 2.88 -1.49
CA THR A 9 7.62 1.69 -0.67
C THR A 9 6.81 1.78 0.62
N ILE A 10 6.35 0.63 1.10
CA ILE A 10 5.62 0.49 2.36
C ILE A 10 6.44 1.05 3.52
N ASP A 11 7.72 0.69 3.62
CA ASP A 11 8.58 1.10 4.73
C ASP A 11 8.83 2.63 4.75
N ASN A 12 8.94 3.27 3.58
CA ASN A 12 9.07 4.71 3.50
C ASN A 12 7.78 5.41 3.97
N ILE A 13 6.61 4.90 3.56
CA ILE A 13 5.33 5.45 4.00
C ILE A 13 5.19 5.30 5.53
N LEU A 14 5.47 4.12 6.08
CA LEU A 14 5.43 3.86 7.53
C LEU A 14 6.31 4.84 8.30
N LYS A 15 7.56 5.03 7.85
CA LYS A 15 8.49 5.97 8.47
C LYS A 15 7.99 7.42 8.45
N ILE A 16 7.28 7.82 7.40
CA ILE A 16 6.78 9.19 7.29
C ILE A 16 5.56 9.39 8.19
N ILE A 17 4.64 8.43 8.24
CA ILE A 17 3.41 8.56 9.05
C ILE A 17 3.68 8.43 10.55
N GLU A 18 4.76 7.76 10.96
CA GLU A 18 5.14 7.60 12.38
C GLU A 18 5.34 8.95 13.10
N ASP A 19 5.88 9.95 12.40
CA ASP A 19 6.13 11.30 12.94
C ASP A 19 4.93 12.26 12.79
N HIS A 20 3.78 11.77 12.33
CA HIS A 20 2.58 12.58 12.11
C HIS A 20 1.53 12.37 13.21
N ASN A 21 0.58 13.31 13.28
CA ASN A 21 -0.54 13.20 14.21
C ASN A 21 -1.38 11.94 13.91
N GLU A 22 -1.96 11.30 14.93
CA GLU A 22 -2.77 10.09 14.81
C GLU A 22 -4.01 10.23 13.91
N LEU A 23 -4.39 11.43 13.49
CA LEU A 23 -5.44 11.65 12.49
C LEU A 23 -4.92 11.61 11.04
N ILE A 24 -3.62 11.40 10.85
CA ILE A 24 -2.96 11.25 9.55
C ILE A 24 -2.61 9.77 9.35
N GLY A 25 -3.19 9.18 8.30
CA GLY A 25 -2.99 7.79 7.95
C GLY A 25 -2.94 7.57 6.44
N VAL A 26 -3.18 6.33 6.02
CA VAL A 26 -3.11 5.91 4.62
C VAL A 26 -4.48 5.56 4.05
N CYS A 27 -4.68 5.93 2.79
CA CYS A 27 -5.69 5.33 1.94
C CYS A 27 -5.01 4.26 1.08
N LEU A 28 -5.15 2.99 1.47
CA LEU A 28 -4.43 1.88 0.84
C LEU A 28 -5.07 1.52 -0.50
N ASP A 29 -4.29 1.46 -1.58
CA ASP A 29 -4.74 0.99 -2.89
C ASP A 29 -4.16 -0.39 -3.19
N ILE A 30 -5.02 -1.43 -3.19
CA ILE A 30 -4.57 -2.81 -3.39
C ILE A 30 -4.05 -3.06 -4.81
N GLY A 31 -4.44 -2.23 -5.78
CA GLY A 31 -3.94 -2.32 -7.15
C GLY A 31 -2.48 -1.88 -7.28
N HIS A 32 -2.03 -0.97 -6.42
CA HIS A 32 -0.60 -0.65 -6.33
C HIS A 32 0.20 -1.84 -5.80
N LEU A 33 -0.29 -2.50 -4.75
CA LEU A 33 0.36 -3.67 -4.15
C LEU A 33 0.44 -4.85 -5.12
N ALA A 34 -0.67 -5.16 -5.79
CA ALA A 34 -0.70 -6.25 -6.77
C ALA A 34 0.27 -6.00 -7.94
N ARG A 35 0.37 -4.75 -8.41
CA ARG A 35 1.29 -4.38 -9.49
C ARG A 35 2.73 -4.24 -9.01
N SER A 36 2.95 -3.93 -7.73
CA SER A 36 4.27 -3.84 -7.12
C SER A 36 4.85 -5.21 -6.72
N GLY A 37 4.01 -6.26 -6.76
CA GLY A 37 4.38 -7.59 -6.29
C GLY A 37 4.46 -7.68 -4.77
N ASP A 38 4.03 -6.63 -4.05
CA ASP A 38 3.99 -6.64 -2.60
C ASP A 38 2.80 -7.48 -2.11
N SER A 39 3.01 -8.18 -1.00
CA SER A 39 1.94 -8.95 -0.34
C SER A 39 0.88 -8.00 0.20
N ILE A 40 -0.35 -8.14 -0.29
CA ILE A 40 -1.50 -7.34 0.15
C ILE A 40 -1.76 -7.57 1.64
N VAL A 41 -1.81 -8.84 2.06
CA VAL A 41 -2.11 -9.21 3.44
C VAL A 41 -1.06 -8.66 4.39
N ASP A 42 0.23 -8.88 4.10
CA ASP A 42 1.31 -8.40 4.98
C ASP A 42 1.34 -6.88 5.05
N THR A 43 1.02 -6.20 3.95
CA THR A 43 0.93 -4.74 3.92
C THR A 43 -0.21 -4.22 4.78
N VAL A 44 -1.40 -4.83 4.70
CA VAL A 44 -2.55 -4.48 5.54
C VAL A 44 -2.20 -4.68 7.02
N MET A 45 -1.57 -5.81 7.36
CA MET A 45 -1.14 -6.09 8.73
C MET A 45 -0.08 -5.10 9.25
N LYS A 46 0.84 -4.65 8.38
CA LYS A 46 1.86 -3.66 8.73
C LYS A 46 1.29 -2.28 9.01
N PHE A 47 0.35 -1.80 8.18
CA PHE A 47 -0.27 -0.50 8.41
C PHE A 47 -1.28 -0.54 9.57
N GLY A 48 -2.05 -1.62 9.73
CA GLY A 48 -2.93 -1.80 10.88
C GLY A 48 -3.88 -0.61 11.08
N GLU A 49 -3.79 0.02 12.25
CA GLU A 49 -4.70 1.09 12.68
C GLU A 49 -4.58 2.39 11.88
N CYS A 50 -3.49 2.60 11.12
CA CYS A 50 -3.35 3.81 10.30
C CYS A 50 -4.04 3.73 8.93
N ILE A 51 -4.79 2.66 8.62
CA ILE A 51 -5.60 2.55 7.39
C ILE A 51 -6.96 3.23 7.60
N TYR A 52 -7.17 4.38 6.97
CA TYR A 52 -8.46 5.11 7.03
C TYR A 52 -9.30 4.98 5.77
N GLY A 53 -8.70 4.50 4.69
CA GLY A 53 -9.39 4.25 3.43
C GLY A 53 -8.80 3.06 2.71
N LEU A 54 -9.62 2.40 1.91
CA LEU A 54 -9.23 1.26 1.09
C LEU A 54 -9.82 1.41 -0.31
N HIS A 55 -8.95 1.48 -1.32
CA HIS A 55 -9.34 1.34 -2.71
C HIS A 55 -9.24 -0.13 -3.09
N LEU A 56 -10.39 -0.76 -3.29
CA LEU A 56 -10.51 -2.09 -3.86
C LEU A 56 -10.57 -1.97 -5.38
N LYS A 57 -9.87 -2.87 -6.05
CA LYS A 57 -9.89 -3.01 -7.52
C LYS A 57 -9.97 -4.48 -7.86
N ASP A 58 -10.67 -4.76 -8.96
CA ASP A 58 -10.54 -6.06 -9.59
C ASP A 58 -9.16 -6.18 -10.23
N ILE A 59 -8.40 -7.19 -9.80
CA ILE A 59 -7.05 -7.45 -10.29
C ILE A 59 -7.11 -8.66 -11.19
N ASN A 60 -6.92 -8.42 -12.48
CA ASN A 60 -6.97 -9.49 -13.46
C ASN A 60 -5.72 -10.39 -13.32
N ASN A 61 -5.91 -11.55 -12.69
CA ASN A 61 -4.88 -12.57 -12.49
C ASN A 61 -4.79 -13.59 -13.64
N LEU A 62 -5.46 -13.35 -14.77
CA LEU A 62 -5.33 -14.19 -15.94
C LEU A 62 -3.88 -14.11 -16.46
N LYS A 63 -3.06 -15.11 -16.13
CA LYS A 63 -1.98 -15.53 -17.02
C LYS A 63 -2.64 -15.71 -18.39
N LYS A 64 -2.20 -14.96 -19.40
CA LYS A 64 -2.44 -15.39 -20.79
C LYS A 64 -1.90 -16.83 -20.87
N MET A 65 -2.80 -17.81 -21.02
CA MET A 65 -2.42 -19.13 -21.51
C MET A 65 -1.91 -19.00 -22.94
#